data_AF-A0A970LHM5-F1
#
_entry.id   AF-A0A970LHM5-F1
#
_cell.length_a   1.000
_cell.length_b   1.000
_cell.length_c   1.000
_cell.angle_alpha   90.00
_cell.angle_beta   90.00
_cell.angle_gamma   90.00
#
_symmetry.space_group_name_H-M   'P 1'
#
loop_
_entity.id
_entity.type
_entity.pdbx_description
1 polymer ?
#
loop_
_entity_poly.entity_id
_entity_poly.type
_entity_poly.pdbx_seq_one_letter_code
_entity_poly.pdbx_strand_id
1 'polypeptide(L)'
;MISMKNEFSRLKNSVYSMNSTVSGGISGSIYQIEQALKKENSLVSDFQYDFVEMKDKRVTFSLKLKPRIYNKGEDIFFMLKEGNNEPILIPAETTDEINYTANIDVSVFDSLEIDLVVVSGDTKKTERLESISSSVEKYAADIQASPMGGSYRYLKGEESLFITNYEYGLFYDFPYYGKALTLKDVTLNIELNGKVIDKFSMQEDRKGRYQHYLKLEGYKIPFKVGDNVYFYVTARDDNGFNYKAGLESWTMTSEGNISPGHDVFGQKEIY
;
A
#
# COMPACT_ATOMS: atom_id res chain seq x y z
N MET A 1 -12.16 -40.65 43.72
CA MET A 1 -11.81 -40.91 42.29
C MET A 1 -11.76 -39.59 41.49
N ILE A 2 -11.01 -38.59 41.98
CA ILE A 2 -10.88 -37.24 41.37
C ILE A 2 -9.40 -36.95 40.95
N SER A 3 -8.44 -37.78 41.40
CA SER A 3 -7.01 -37.59 41.14
C SER A 3 -6.58 -37.88 39.69
N MET A 4 -7.09 -38.98 39.09
CA MET A 4 -6.68 -39.41 37.75
C MET A 4 -7.06 -38.43 36.62
N LYS A 5 -8.22 -37.76 36.70
CA LYS A 5 -8.64 -36.79 35.67
C LYS A 5 -7.76 -35.52 35.68
N ASN A 6 -7.28 -35.13 36.85
CA ASN A 6 -6.40 -33.97 37.01
C ASN A 6 -4.97 -34.28 36.53
N GLU A 7 -4.48 -35.49 36.79
CA GLU A 7 -3.19 -35.96 36.25
C GLU A 7 -3.24 -36.09 34.72
N PHE A 8 -4.31 -36.66 34.16
CA PHE A 8 -4.47 -36.79 32.71
C PHE A 8 -4.52 -35.43 31.99
N SER A 9 -5.15 -34.42 32.61
CA SER A 9 -5.23 -33.07 32.06
C SER A 9 -3.87 -32.35 32.11
N ARG A 10 -3.08 -32.56 33.17
CA ARG A 10 -1.71 -32.01 33.28
C ARG A 10 -0.77 -32.66 32.28
N LEU A 11 -0.87 -33.97 32.09
CA LEU A 11 -0.07 -34.72 31.11
C LEU A 11 -0.40 -34.28 29.69
N LYS A 12 -1.69 -34.14 29.38
CA LYS A 12 -2.16 -33.61 28.09
C LYS A 12 -1.61 -32.20 27.84
N ASN A 13 -1.68 -31.29 28.81
CA ASN A 13 -1.14 -29.95 28.68
C ASN A 13 0.39 -29.92 28.52
N SER A 14 1.11 -30.81 29.20
CA SER A 14 2.57 -30.93 29.06
C SER A 14 2.96 -31.46 27.66
N VAL A 15 2.21 -32.42 27.12
CA VAL A 15 2.41 -32.94 25.76
C VAL A 15 2.10 -31.88 24.70
N TYR A 16 1.05 -31.06 24.87
CA TYR A 16 0.77 -29.94 23.96
C TYR A 16 1.83 -28.83 24.05
N SER A 17 2.36 -28.55 25.25
CA SER A 17 3.46 -27.59 25.45
C SER A 17 4.78 -28.09 24.84
N MET A 18 5.07 -29.38 24.95
CA MET A 18 6.24 -29.99 24.29
C MET A 18 6.07 -30.02 22.77
N ASN A 19 4.90 -30.40 22.24
CA ASN A 19 4.67 -30.37 20.79
C ASN A 19 4.76 -28.96 20.21
N SER A 20 4.26 -27.93 20.90
CA SER A 20 4.40 -26.54 20.44
C SER A 20 5.84 -26.03 20.51
N THR A 21 6.61 -26.42 21.53
CA THR A 21 8.04 -26.08 21.65
C THR A 21 8.88 -26.82 20.61
N VAL A 22 8.57 -28.09 20.33
CA VAL A 22 9.26 -28.90 19.30
C VAL A 22 8.88 -28.42 17.89
N SER A 23 7.61 -28.14 17.60
CA SER A 23 7.20 -27.58 16.30
C SER A 23 7.72 -26.17 16.07
N GLY A 24 7.78 -25.32 17.11
CA GLY A 24 8.39 -23.99 17.04
C GLY A 24 9.92 -24.05 16.89
N GLY A 25 10.58 -24.97 17.59
CA GLY A 25 12.02 -25.19 17.51
C GLY A 25 12.47 -25.81 16.18
N ILE A 26 11.69 -26.72 15.61
CA ILE A 26 11.96 -27.31 14.28
C ILE A 26 11.71 -26.28 13.18
N SER A 27 10.63 -25.50 13.24
CA SER A 27 10.36 -24.45 12.23
C SER A 27 11.40 -23.32 12.29
N GLY A 28 11.84 -22.93 13.50
CA GLY A 28 12.92 -21.97 13.68
C GLY A 28 14.29 -22.50 13.22
N SER A 29 14.59 -23.77 13.48
CA SER A 29 15.84 -24.40 13.02
C SER A 29 15.86 -24.60 11.51
N ILE A 30 14.73 -24.93 10.89
CA ILE A 30 14.60 -25.02 9.42
C ILE A 30 14.79 -23.65 8.79
N TYR A 31 14.17 -22.58 9.31
CA TYR A 31 14.39 -21.22 8.81
C TYR A 31 15.85 -20.77 8.96
N GLN A 32 16.50 -21.11 10.08
CA GLN A 32 17.93 -20.81 10.29
C GLN A 32 18.85 -21.63 9.37
N ILE A 33 18.54 -22.90 9.13
CA ILE A 33 19.27 -23.76 8.19
C ILE A 33 19.03 -23.30 6.75
N GLU A 34 17.81 -22.91 6.37
CA GLU A 34 17.50 -22.35 5.05
C GLU A 34 18.24 -21.04 4.81
N GLN A 35 18.28 -20.14 5.79
CA GLN A 35 19.06 -18.89 5.71
C GLN A 35 20.57 -19.15 5.67
N ALA A 36 21.07 -20.14 6.42
CA ALA A 36 22.49 -20.52 6.43
C ALA A 36 22.91 -21.22 5.12
N LEU A 37 22.10 -22.13 4.59
CA LEU A 37 22.32 -22.81 3.31
C LEU A 37 22.22 -21.85 2.13
N LYS A 38 21.30 -20.88 2.17
CA LYS A 38 21.26 -19.76 1.20
C LYS A 38 22.58 -18.99 1.22
N LYS A 39 23.15 -18.74 2.40
CA LYS A 39 24.43 -18.03 2.55
C LYS A 39 25.64 -18.86 2.11
N GLU A 40 25.63 -20.19 2.30
CA GLU A 40 26.72 -21.07 1.86
C GLU A 40 26.77 -21.29 0.34
N ASN A 41 25.63 -21.28 -0.35
CA ASN A 41 25.56 -21.45 -1.80
C ASN A 41 25.34 -20.14 -2.58
N SER A 42 25.37 -18.99 -1.90
CA SER A 42 25.25 -17.68 -2.56
C SER A 42 26.42 -17.43 -3.51
N LEU A 43 26.08 -16.96 -4.70
CA LEU A 43 26.97 -16.40 -5.73
C LEU A 43 27.56 -15.06 -5.29
N VAL A 44 27.05 -14.47 -4.21
CA VAL A 44 27.30 -13.10 -3.80
C VAL A 44 27.94 -13.06 -2.41
N SER A 45 28.98 -12.23 -2.27
CA SER A 45 29.57 -11.96 -0.96
C SER A 45 28.89 -10.78 -0.26
N ASP A 46 28.45 -9.79 -1.03
CA ASP A 46 27.74 -8.62 -0.54
C ASP A 46 26.82 -8.02 -1.62
N PHE A 47 25.65 -7.55 -1.20
CA PHE A 47 24.71 -6.81 -2.03
C PHE A 47 24.14 -5.65 -1.22
N GLN A 48 24.13 -4.46 -1.81
CA GLN A 48 23.62 -3.24 -1.22
C GLN A 48 22.81 -2.47 -2.27
N TYR A 49 21.79 -1.75 -1.80
CA TYR A 49 21.07 -0.78 -2.61
C TYR A 49 20.89 0.50 -1.80
N ASP A 50 21.16 1.62 -2.45
CA ASP A 50 21.09 2.94 -1.83
C ASP A 50 20.02 3.78 -2.56
N PHE A 51 19.20 4.50 -1.80
CA PHE A 51 18.31 5.52 -2.36
C PHE A 51 19.15 6.68 -2.88
N VAL A 52 18.90 7.10 -4.12
CA VAL A 52 19.56 8.25 -4.74
C VAL A 52 18.62 9.45 -4.75
N GLU A 53 17.50 9.34 -5.46
CA GLU A 53 16.52 10.41 -5.58
C GLU A 53 15.11 9.89 -5.89
N MET A 54 14.13 10.77 -5.77
CA MET A 54 12.75 10.55 -6.17
C MET A 54 12.32 11.66 -7.11
N LYS A 55 11.77 11.30 -8.27
CA LYS A 55 11.28 12.23 -9.28
C LYS A 55 10.14 11.58 -10.06
N ASP A 56 9.11 12.37 -10.38
CA ASP A 56 7.98 11.94 -11.23
C ASP A 56 7.34 10.61 -10.79
N LYS A 57 7.17 10.43 -9.46
CA LYS A 57 6.63 9.21 -8.83
C LYS A 57 7.48 7.95 -9.05
N ARG A 58 8.75 8.12 -9.35
CA ARG A 58 9.72 7.03 -9.41
C ARG A 58 10.91 7.31 -8.50
N VAL A 59 11.55 6.24 -8.05
CA VAL A 59 12.68 6.24 -7.14
C VAL A 59 13.87 5.63 -7.85
N THR A 60 14.98 6.36 -7.83
CA THR A 60 16.26 5.87 -8.32
C THR A 60 17.01 5.18 -7.19
N PHE A 61 17.39 3.93 -7.43
CA PHE A 61 18.29 3.17 -6.56
C PHE A 61 19.63 2.95 -7.24
N SER A 62 20.70 3.10 -6.48
CA SER A 62 22.04 2.64 -6.85
C SER A 62 22.25 1.25 -6.28
N LEU A 63 22.38 0.26 -7.13
CA LEU A 63 22.72 -1.11 -6.76
C LEU A 63 24.24 -1.29 -6.72
N LYS A 64 24.73 -2.03 -5.72
CA LYS A 64 26.12 -2.43 -5.60
C LYS A 64 26.19 -3.90 -5.22
N LEU A 65 27.01 -4.63 -5.94
CA LEU A 65 27.13 -6.07 -5.83
C LEU A 65 28.60 -6.46 -5.82
N LYS A 66 28.96 -7.39 -4.94
CA LYS A 66 30.26 -8.04 -4.93
C LYS A 66 30.10 -9.57 -5.04
N PRO A 67 30.40 -10.17 -6.20
CA PRO A 67 30.38 -11.62 -6.36
C PRO A 67 31.29 -12.31 -5.35
N ARG A 68 30.91 -13.51 -4.92
CA ARG A 68 31.69 -14.31 -3.98
C ARG A 68 32.90 -14.96 -4.65
N ILE A 69 32.73 -15.37 -5.89
CA ILE A 69 33.77 -15.91 -6.75
C ILE A 69 33.70 -15.13 -8.05
N TYR A 70 34.83 -14.59 -8.47
CA TYR A 70 34.96 -13.95 -9.77
C TYR A 70 35.57 -14.93 -10.76
N ASN A 71 34.89 -15.23 -11.87
CA ASN A 71 35.50 -15.91 -12.99
C ASN A 71 35.61 -14.93 -14.16
N LYS A 72 36.82 -14.82 -14.71
CA LYS A 72 37.10 -13.94 -15.84
C LYS A 72 36.27 -14.39 -17.06
N GLY A 73 35.58 -13.44 -17.68
CA GLY A 73 34.72 -13.69 -18.86
C GLY A 73 33.27 -14.08 -18.53
N GLU A 74 32.84 -13.93 -17.28
CA GLU A 74 31.42 -13.97 -16.92
C GLU A 74 30.76 -12.61 -17.16
N ASP A 75 29.56 -12.64 -17.76
CA ASP A 75 28.70 -11.47 -17.86
C ASP A 75 27.73 -11.45 -16.67
N ILE A 76 27.66 -10.31 -15.99
CA ILE A 76 26.83 -10.12 -14.81
C ILE A 76 25.70 -9.14 -15.12
N PHE A 77 24.48 -9.50 -14.75
CA PHE A 77 23.29 -8.69 -14.93
C PHE A 77 22.48 -8.62 -13.63
N PHE A 78 21.82 -7.48 -13.43
CA PHE A 78 20.66 -7.39 -12.54
C PHE A 78 19.41 -7.69 -13.35
N MET A 79 18.65 -8.70 -12.95
CA MET A 79 17.32 -8.96 -13.48
C MET A 79 16.30 -8.30 -12.55
N LEU A 80 15.56 -7.34 -13.08
CA LEU A 80 14.56 -6.59 -12.33
C LEU A 80 13.17 -7.01 -12.76
N LYS A 81 12.30 -7.29 -11.78
CA LYS A 81 10.87 -7.46 -12.00
C LYS A 81 10.09 -6.44 -11.19
N GLU A 82 9.56 -5.44 -11.88
CA GLU A 82 8.77 -4.34 -11.32
C GLU A 82 7.28 -4.68 -11.43
N GLY A 83 6.60 -4.87 -10.30
CA GLY A 83 5.18 -5.21 -10.24
C GLY A 83 4.83 -6.43 -11.11
N ASN A 84 3.90 -6.23 -12.05
CA ASN A 84 3.46 -7.24 -13.01
C ASN A 84 4.17 -7.12 -14.38
N ASN A 85 5.20 -6.28 -14.50
CA ASN A 85 5.93 -6.11 -15.74
C ASN A 85 6.82 -7.34 -16.01
N GLU A 86 7.15 -7.54 -17.29
CA GLU A 86 8.12 -8.55 -17.70
C GLU A 86 9.51 -8.22 -17.11
N PRO A 87 10.28 -9.23 -16.66
CA PRO A 87 11.62 -8.99 -16.14
C PRO A 87 12.56 -8.40 -17.18
N ILE A 88 13.33 -7.39 -16.78
CA ILE A 88 14.36 -6.77 -17.63
C ILE A 88 15.76 -7.11 -17.11
N LEU A 89 16.71 -7.33 -18.02
CA LEU A 89 18.12 -7.53 -17.69
C LEU A 89 18.88 -6.22 -17.88
N ILE A 90 19.55 -5.77 -16.82
CA ILE A 90 20.43 -4.60 -16.83
C ILE A 90 21.86 -5.09 -16.64
N PRO A 91 22.76 -4.84 -17.60
CA PRO A 91 24.18 -5.16 -17.43
C PRO A 91 24.74 -4.47 -16.19
N ALA A 92 25.49 -5.22 -15.39
CA ALA A 92 26.15 -4.66 -14.22
C ALA A 92 27.49 -4.03 -14.64
N GLU A 93 27.65 -2.74 -14.38
CA GLU A 93 28.85 -1.98 -14.73
C GLU A 93 29.94 -2.18 -13.68
N THR A 94 31.19 -2.28 -14.12
CA THR A 94 32.35 -2.41 -13.23
C THR A 94 33.57 -1.72 -13.83
N THR A 95 34.44 -1.19 -12.97
CA THR A 95 35.75 -0.62 -13.36
C THR A 95 36.92 -1.43 -12.81
N ASP A 96 36.68 -2.31 -11.85
CA ASP A 96 37.70 -3.09 -11.13
C ASP A 96 37.46 -4.60 -11.19
N GLU A 97 36.41 -5.05 -11.89
CA GLU A 97 35.95 -6.44 -12.01
C GLU A 97 35.56 -7.10 -10.67
N ILE A 98 35.49 -6.32 -9.59
CA ILE A 98 35.22 -6.79 -8.22
C ILE A 98 33.87 -6.24 -7.74
N ASN A 99 33.64 -4.95 -7.99
CA ASN A 99 32.44 -4.23 -7.59
C ASN A 99 31.61 -3.95 -8.85
N TYR A 100 30.38 -4.43 -8.81
CA TYR A 100 29.42 -4.32 -9.91
C TYR A 100 28.29 -3.40 -9.48
N THR A 101 27.88 -2.51 -10.36
CA THR A 101 26.91 -1.46 -10.04
C THR A 101 25.89 -1.29 -11.15
N ALA A 102 24.73 -0.75 -10.78
CA ALA A 102 23.72 -0.29 -11.73
C ALA A 102 22.86 0.77 -11.07
N ASN A 103 22.38 1.74 -11.85
CA ASN A 103 21.31 2.63 -11.41
C ASN A 103 20.01 2.15 -12.03
N ILE A 104 18.99 2.05 -11.18
CA ILE A 104 17.68 1.55 -11.57
C ILE A 104 16.63 2.58 -11.17
N ASP A 105 15.59 2.69 -11.97
CA ASP A 105 14.51 3.65 -11.76
C ASP A 105 13.20 2.87 -11.66
N VAL A 106 12.49 3.00 -10.55
CA VAL A 106 11.33 2.17 -10.19
C VAL A 106 10.17 3.01 -9.69
N SER A 107 8.98 2.75 -10.20
CA SER A 107 7.70 3.30 -9.77
C SER A 107 7.50 3.10 -8.27
N VAL A 108 7.10 4.16 -7.56
CA VAL A 108 6.79 4.05 -6.12
C VAL A 108 5.58 3.16 -5.85
N PHE A 109 4.73 2.93 -6.86
CA PHE A 109 3.53 2.11 -6.72
C PHE A 109 3.84 0.62 -6.79
N ASP A 110 4.93 0.25 -7.44
CA ASP A 110 5.25 -1.13 -7.74
C ASP A 110 6.22 -1.74 -6.72
N SER A 111 6.07 -3.04 -6.46
CA SER A 111 7.10 -3.83 -5.80
C SER A 111 8.23 -4.13 -6.78
N LEU A 112 9.43 -4.34 -6.27
CA LEU A 112 10.60 -4.70 -7.07
C LEU A 112 11.22 -5.99 -6.56
N GLU A 113 11.39 -6.96 -7.44
CA GLU A 113 12.27 -8.09 -7.21
C GLU A 113 13.59 -7.86 -7.95
N ILE A 114 14.71 -8.06 -7.26
CA ILE A 114 16.06 -7.93 -7.82
C ILE A 114 16.74 -9.29 -7.74
N ASP A 115 17.07 -9.86 -8.90
CA ASP A 115 17.86 -11.07 -9.01
C ASP A 115 19.23 -10.75 -9.64
N LEU A 116 20.25 -11.48 -9.22
CA LEU A 116 21.52 -11.60 -9.92
C LEU A 116 21.38 -12.64 -11.02
N VAL A 117 21.89 -12.33 -12.22
CA VAL A 117 22.07 -13.29 -13.30
C VAL A 117 23.53 -13.29 -13.73
N VAL A 118 24.18 -14.45 -13.67
CA VAL A 118 25.55 -14.67 -14.14
C VAL A 118 25.52 -15.59 -15.35
N VAL A 119 26.12 -15.15 -16.46
CA VAL A 119 26.22 -15.90 -17.70
C VAL A 119 27.70 -16.24 -17.96
N SER A 120 27.97 -17.52 -18.21
CA SER A 120 29.31 -18.04 -18.52
C SER A 120 29.19 -19.03 -19.68
N GLY A 121 29.47 -18.56 -20.91
CA GLY A 121 29.20 -19.34 -22.12
C GLY A 121 27.74 -19.78 -22.20
N ASP A 122 27.50 -21.09 -22.25
CA ASP A 122 26.14 -21.67 -22.31
C ASP A 122 25.48 -21.85 -20.93
N THR A 123 26.17 -21.49 -19.84
CA THR A 123 25.65 -21.64 -18.47
C THR A 123 25.07 -20.34 -17.97
N LYS A 124 23.84 -20.40 -17.42
CA LYS A 124 23.18 -19.29 -16.73
C LYS A 124 22.87 -19.67 -15.29
N LYS A 125 23.28 -18.83 -14.34
CA LYS A 125 22.94 -18.96 -12.91
C LYS A 125 22.16 -17.74 -12.47
N THR A 126 21.18 -17.95 -11.58
CA THR A 126 20.33 -16.88 -11.04
C THR A 126 20.23 -16.99 -9.53
N GLU A 127 20.23 -15.86 -8.83
CA GLU A 127 20.01 -15.77 -7.37
C GLU A 127 19.17 -14.56 -7.02
N ARG A 128 18.14 -14.72 -6.18
CA ARG A 128 17.35 -13.61 -5.62
C ARG A 128 18.20 -12.82 -4.63
N LEU A 129 18.39 -11.53 -4.89
CA LEU A 129 19.13 -10.62 -4.03
C LEU A 129 18.22 -9.94 -3.02
N GLU A 130 17.09 -9.40 -3.48
CA GLU A 130 16.19 -8.62 -2.63
C GLU A 130 14.76 -8.58 -3.18
N SER A 131 13.80 -8.33 -2.29
CA SER A 131 12.40 -8.04 -2.61
C SER A 131 11.96 -6.77 -1.88
N ILE A 132 11.77 -5.69 -2.63
CA ILE A 132 11.36 -4.38 -2.12
C ILE A 132 9.85 -4.21 -2.33
N SER A 133 9.10 -3.90 -1.26
CA SER A 133 7.67 -3.58 -1.38
C SER A 133 7.46 -2.23 -2.07
N SER A 134 6.24 -2.00 -2.56
CA SER A 134 5.79 -0.66 -2.96
C SER A 134 6.15 0.38 -1.89
N SER A 135 6.54 1.57 -2.34
CA SER A 135 7.08 2.63 -1.48
C SER A 135 6.24 3.91 -1.49
N VAL A 136 5.08 3.90 -2.15
CA VAL A 136 4.19 5.05 -2.30
C VAL A 136 3.85 5.72 -0.96
N GLU A 137 3.57 4.94 0.09
CA GLU A 137 3.23 5.45 1.42
C GLU A 137 4.38 6.23 2.10
N LYS A 138 5.62 6.04 1.64
CA LYS A 138 6.77 6.78 2.18
C LYS A 138 6.86 8.20 1.64
N TYR A 139 6.24 8.48 0.50
CA TYR A 139 6.36 9.74 -0.24
C TYR A 139 5.04 10.50 -0.41
N ALA A 140 3.92 9.79 -0.28
CA ALA A 140 2.58 10.35 -0.35
C ALA A 140 2.08 10.81 1.03
N ALA A 141 1.20 11.80 1.04
CA ALA A 141 0.49 12.26 2.21
C ALA A 141 -0.35 11.12 2.82
N ASP A 142 -0.38 11.02 4.14
CA ASP A 142 -1.33 10.16 4.82
C ASP A 142 -2.64 10.91 5.01
N ILE A 143 -3.58 10.72 4.07
CA ILE A 143 -4.87 11.41 4.10
C ILE A 143 -5.92 10.62 4.90
N GLN A 144 -6.69 11.34 5.71
CA GLN A 144 -7.80 10.83 6.49
C GLN A 144 -9.03 11.72 6.24
N ALA A 145 -10.02 11.16 5.56
CA ALA A 145 -11.28 11.82 5.26
C ALA A 145 -12.39 11.23 6.13
N SER A 146 -13.22 12.10 6.72
CA SER A 146 -14.31 11.66 7.60
C SER A 146 -15.60 12.46 7.39
N PRO A 147 -16.77 11.79 7.29
CA PRO A 147 -18.05 12.43 7.55
C PRO A 147 -18.14 12.75 9.05
N MET A 148 -18.45 14.00 9.37
CA MET A 148 -18.69 14.44 10.75
C MET A 148 -20.14 14.24 11.18
N GLY A 149 -20.98 13.76 10.27
CA GLY A 149 -22.41 13.61 10.46
C GLY A 149 -23.18 14.89 10.18
N GLY A 150 -24.48 14.81 10.44
CA GLY A 150 -25.43 15.85 10.07
C GLY A 150 -26.85 15.33 10.03
N SER A 151 -27.73 16.06 9.35
CA SER A 151 -29.10 15.65 9.11
C SER A 151 -29.44 15.63 7.63
N TYR A 152 -30.17 14.59 7.26
CA TYR A 152 -30.76 14.39 5.95
C TYR A 152 -32.20 13.91 6.11
N ARG A 153 -32.98 14.02 5.05
CA ARG A 153 -34.35 13.48 4.99
C ARG A 153 -34.62 12.88 3.63
N TYR A 154 -35.25 11.72 3.62
CA TYR A 154 -35.76 11.15 2.37
C TYR A 154 -37.14 11.75 2.05
N LEU A 155 -37.26 12.34 0.87
CA LEU A 155 -38.49 12.92 0.35
C LEU A 155 -39.17 11.90 -0.57
N LYS A 156 -39.96 10.99 0.03
CA LYS A 156 -40.59 9.87 -0.69
C LYS A 156 -41.40 10.29 -1.93
N GLY A 157 -42.10 11.42 -1.88
CA GLY A 157 -42.88 11.93 -3.01
C GLY A 157 -42.04 12.48 -4.17
N GLU A 158 -40.76 12.72 -3.94
CA GLU A 158 -39.82 13.28 -4.92
C GLU A 158 -38.68 12.32 -5.26
N GLU A 159 -38.68 11.12 -4.67
CA GLU A 159 -37.60 10.13 -4.79
C GLU A 159 -36.21 10.75 -4.64
N SER A 160 -36.05 11.56 -3.59
CA SER A 160 -34.81 12.31 -3.38
C SER A 160 -34.35 12.32 -1.93
N LEU A 161 -33.04 12.28 -1.75
CA LEU A 161 -32.37 12.50 -0.49
C LEU A 161 -32.02 13.97 -0.36
N PHE A 162 -32.62 14.64 0.61
CA PHE A 162 -32.33 16.04 0.91
C PHE A 162 -31.36 16.15 2.08
N ILE A 163 -30.18 16.66 1.81
CA ILE A 163 -29.14 16.98 2.79
C ILE A 163 -29.48 18.34 3.41
N THR A 164 -29.88 18.35 4.67
CA THR A 164 -30.22 19.59 5.37
C THR A 164 -28.95 20.30 5.83
N ASN A 165 -28.10 19.57 6.55
CA ASN A 165 -26.77 20.01 6.97
C ASN A 165 -25.88 18.79 7.16
N TYR A 166 -24.81 18.65 6.40
CA TYR A 166 -23.89 17.52 6.59
C TYR A 166 -22.46 17.98 6.41
N GLU A 167 -21.59 17.54 7.31
CA GLU A 167 -20.24 18.06 7.44
C GLU A 167 -19.21 17.00 7.05
N TYR A 168 -18.20 17.43 6.30
CA TYR A 168 -17.10 16.60 5.81
C TYR A 168 -15.77 17.26 6.15
N GLY A 169 -14.84 16.47 6.67
CA GLY A 169 -13.49 16.91 7.03
C GLY A 169 -12.41 16.07 6.37
N LEU A 170 -11.28 16.70 6.08
CA LEU A 170 -10.06 16.06 5.62
C LEU A 170 -8.88 16.53 6.48
N PHE A 171 -8.16 15.55 7.01
CA PHE A 171 -6.87 15.71 7.65
C PHE A 171 -5.80 14.99 6.83
N TYR A 172 -4.56 15.46 6.89
CA TYR A 172 -3.41 14.81 6.29
C TYR A 172 -2.13 15.09 7.07
N ASP A 173 -1.33 14.04 7.21
CA ASP A 173 0.03 14.14 7.73
C ASP A 173 1.06 14.20 6.60
N PHE A 174 2.24 14.72 6.93
CA PHE A 174 3.37 14.78 6.01
C PHE A 174 3.95 13.38 5.76
N PRO A 175 4.49 13.11 4.55
CA PRO A 175 5.12 11.84 4.24
C PRO A 175 6.34 11.62 5.12
N TYR A 176 6.67 10.35 5.37
CA TYR A 176 7.84 9.98 6.16
C TYR A 176 9.15 10.50 5.53
N TYR A 177 9.24 10.45 4.21
CA TYR A 177 10.32 11.07 3.44
C TYR A 177 9.75 12.19 2.57
N GLY A 178 9.93 13.44 2.98
CA GLY A 178 9.54 14.57 2.15
C GLY A 178 9.60 15.92 2.87
N LYS A 179 9.41 16.98 2.08
CA LYS A 179 9.15 18.32 2.59
C LYS A 179 7.70 18.41 3.05
N ALA A 180 7.40 19.45 3.83
CA ALA A 180 6.02 19.85 4.06
C ALA A 180 5.31 19.99 2.71
N LEU A 181 4.15 19.34 2.58
CA LEU A 181 3.32 19.39 1.37
C LEU A 181 2.01 20.11 1.67
N THR A 182 1.42 20.66 0.62
CA THR A 182 0.08 21.22 0.65
C THR A 182 -0.82 20.41 -0.27
N LEU A 183 -2.02 20.08 0.22
CA LEU A 183 -3.06 19.54 -0.64
C LEU A 183 -3.73 20.66 -1.44
N LYS A 184 -3.95 20.40 -2.72
CA LYS A 184 -4.62 21.27 -3.69
C LYS A 184 -5.81 20.54 -4.27
N ASP A 185 -6.72 21.32 -4.84
CA ASP A 185 -7.92 20.83 -5.53
C ASP A 185 -8.78 19.89 -4.68
N VAL A 186 -8.78 20.11 -3.36
CA VAL A 186 -9.52 19.27 -2.41
C VAL A 186 -11.02 19.39 -2.67
N THR A 187 -11.62 18.28 -3.08
CA THR A 187 -12.98 18.26 -3.64
C THR A 187 -13.78 17.09 -3.07
N LEU A 188 -14.94 17.35 -2.50
CA LEU A 188 -15.97 16.34 -2.26
C LEU A 188 -16.65 16.00 -3.58
N ASN A 189 -16.67 14.73 -3.93
CA ASN A 189 -17.39 14.18 -5.08
C ASN A 189 -18.59 13.38 -4.57
N ILE A 190 -19.73 13.56 -5.24
CA ILE A 190 -20.94 12.77 -4.99
C ILE A 190 -21.19 11.93 -6.24
N GLU A 191 -21.21 10.62 -6.04
CA GLU A 191 -21.37 9.62 -7.09
C GLU A 191 -22.67 8.86 -6.88
N LEU A 192 -23.50 8.75 -7.92
CA LEU A 192 -24.74 7.99 -7.92
C LEU A 192 -24.59 6.83 -8.91
N ASN A 193 -24.69 5.60 -8.42
CA ASN A 193 -24.60 4.37 -9.22
C ASN A 193 -23.38 4.35 -10.16
N GLY A 194 -22.20 4.73 -9.65
CA GLY A 194 -20.95 4.74 -10.43
C GLY A 194 -20.71 6.01 -11.26
N LYS A 195 -21.63 6.99 -11.24
CA LYS A 195 -21.50 8.24 -12.00
C LYS A 195 -21.44 9.46 -11.08
N VAL A 196 -20.38 10.25 -11.21
CA VAL A 196 -20.27 11.55 -10.50
C VAL A 196 -21.39 12.48 -10.96
N ILE A 197 -22.22 12.91 -10.01
CA ILE A 197 -23.34 13.82 -10.24
C ILE A 197 -23.01 15.26 -9.84
N ASP A 198 -22.14 15.46 -8.87
CA ASP A 198 -21.74 16.80 -8.43
C ASP A 198 -20.38 16.80 -7.69
N LYS A 199 -19.77 17.98 -7.59
CA LYS A 199 -18.46 18.24 -7.01
C LYS A 199 -18.44 19.54 -6.22
N PHE A 200 -17.88 19.50 -5.01
CA PHE A 200 -17.81 20.66 -4.12
C PHE A 200 -16.39 20.86 -3.61
N SER A 201 -15.83 22.05 -3.83
CA SER A 201 -14.50 22.40 -3.30
C SER A 201 -14.53 22.53 -1.77
N MET A 202 -13.66 21.80 -1.10
CA MET A 202 -13.48 21.89 0.35
C MET A 202 -12.53 23.04 0.68
N GLN A 203 -12.92 23.87 1.64
CA GLN A 203 -12.17 25.07 2.02
C GLN A 203 -11.20 24.74 3.16
N GLU A 204 -10.12 25.52 3.29
CA GLU A 204 -9.25 25.41 4.46
C GLU A 204 -10.04 25.68 5.75
N ASP A 205 -9.89 24.81 6.74
CA ASP A 205 -10.57 24.97 8.04
C ASP A 205 -9.77 25.88 8.97
N ARG A 206 -10.16 27.15 9.01
CA ARG A 206 -9.56 28.16 9.90
C ARG A 206 -9.81 27.89 11.39
N LYS A 207 -10.72 26.96 11.74
CA LYS A 207 -10.99 26.57 13.13
C LYS A 207 -10.03 25.48 13.61
N GLY A 208 -9.22 24.91 12.73
CA GLY A 208 -8.19 23.92 13.06
C GLY A 208 -8.73 22.57 13.50
N ARG A 209 -9.99 22.24 13.21
CA ARG A 209 -10.54 20.90 13.47
C ARG A 209 -10.08 19.91 12.40
N TYR A 210 -9.91 20.43 11.18
CA TYR A 210 -9.37 19.74 10.00
C TYR A 210 -8.39 20.67 9.29
N GLN A 211 -7.71 20.19 8.23
CA GLN A 211 -7.04 21.09 7.29
C GLN A 211 -8.02 21.55 6.21
N HIS A 212 -8.90 20.68 5.72
CA HIS A 212 -9.98 21.05 4.79
C HIS A 212 -11.34 20.61 5.32
N TYR A 213 -12.35 21.42 5.03
CA TYR A 213 -13.71 21.25 5.53
C TYR A 213 -14.75 21.70 4.50
N LEU A 214 -15.88 21.01 4.52
CA LEU A 214 -17.07 21.38 3.76
C LEU A 214 -18.33 21.11 4.58
N LYS A 215 -19.24 22.08 4.55
CA LYS A 215 -20.61 21.90 5.02
C LYS A 215 -21.54 21.88 3.80
N LEU A 216 -22.17 20.75 3.56
CA LEU A 216 -23.16 20.57 2.51
C LEU A 216 -24.55 20.87 3.09
N GLU A 217 -25.21 21.92 2.59
CA GLU A 217 -26.53 22.35 3.07
C GLU A 217 -27.51 22.53 1.92
N GLY A 218 -28.75 22.11 2.13
CA GLY A 218 -29.83 22.30 1.17
C GLY A 218 -29.66 21.54 -0.15
N TYR A 219 -28.82 20.51 -0.18
CA TYR A 219 -28.51 19.76 -1.40
C TYR A 219 -29.48 18.59 -1.60
N LYS A 220 -29.87 18.33 -2.86
CA LYS A 220 -30.83 17.28 -3.20
C LYS A 220 -30.19 16.29 -4.15
N ILE A 221 -30.21 15.01 -3.76
CA ILE A 221 -29.72 13.89 -4.56
C ILE A 221 -30.93 13.13 -5.09
N PRO A 222 -31.07 12.90 -6.40
CA PRO A 222 -32.04 11.96 -6.93
C PRO A 222 -31.66 10.56 -6.43
N PHE A 223 -32.51 9.94 -5.61
CA PHE A 223 -32.16 8.74 -4.86
C PHE A 223 -33.40 7.85 -4.68
N LYS A 224 -33.54 6.84 -5.52
CA LYS A 224 -34.69 5.92 -5.53
C LYS A 224 -34.28 4.53 -5.05
N VAL A 225 -35.26 3.66 -4.84
CA VAL A 225 -35.06 2.26 -4.44
C VAL A 225 -34.05 1.57 -5.36
N GLY A 226 -33.04 0.95 -4.76
CA GLY A 226 -31.94 0.27 -5.46
C GLY A 226 -30.75 1.15 -5.79
N ASP A 227 -30.85 2.48 -5.65
CA ASP A 227 -29.73 3.37 -5.87
C ASP A 227 -28.69 3.27 -4.74
N ASN A 228 -27.43 3.48 -5.12
CA ASN A 228 -26.31 3.69 -4.22
C ASN A 228 -25.71 5.07 -4.49
N VAL A 229 -25.52 5.84 -3.42
CA VAL A 229 -24.77 7.09 -3.45
C VAL A 229 -23.49 6.92 -2.66
N TYR A 230 -22.37 7.36 -3.23
CA TYR A 230 -21.04 7.29 -2.65
C TYR A 230 -20.42 8.70 -2.57
N PHE A 231 -19.88 9.02 -1.40
CA PHE A 231 -19.20 10.27 -1.12
C PHE A 231 -17.72 9.99 -0.96
N TYR A 232 -16.88 10.74 -1.66
CA TYR A 232 -15.43 10.64 -1.52
C TYR A 232 -14.75 11.98 -1.76
N VAL A 233 -13.60 12.16 -1.13
CA VAL A 233 -12.73 13.31 -1.37
C VAL A 233 -11.67 12.95 -2.40
N THR A 234 -11.40 13.87 -3.31
CA THR A 234 -10.19 13.85 -4.13
C THR A 234 -9.30 15.03 -3.79
N ALA A 235 -7.99 14.83 -3.85
CA ALA A 235 -6.99 15.88 -3.62
C ALA A 235 -5.74 15.60 -4.45
N ARG A 236 -4.87 16.60 -4.60
CA ARG A 236 -3.55 16.48 -5.22
C ARG A 236 -2.50 17.14 -4.35
N ASP A 237 -1.29 16.58 -4.27
CA ASP A 237 -0.18 17.23 -3.56
C ASP A 237 0.86 17.88 -4.48
N ASP A 238 1.80 18.58 -3.85
CA ASP A 238 2.95 19.22 -4.52
C ASP A 238 3.94 18.23 -5.16
N ASN A 239 3.92 16.97 -4.73
CA ASN A 239 4.74 15.89 -5.30
C ASN A 239 4.07 15.23 -6.53
N GLY A 240 2.86 15.67 -6.88
CA GLY A 240 2.11 15.19 -8.04
C GLY A 240 1.25 13.95 -7.78
N PHE A 241 1.16 13.45 -6.55
CA PHE A 241 0.25 12.37 -6.18
C PHE A 241 -1.19 12.88 -6.14
N ASN A 242 -2.10 12.05 -6.65
CA ASN A 242 -3.53 12.25 -6.51
C ASN A 242 -4.06 11.26 -5.49
N TYR A 243 -5.10 11.70 -4.80
CA TYR A 243 -5.71 10.95 -3.73
C TYR A 243 -7.19 10.79 -3.98
N LYS A 244 -7.74 9.64 -3.60
CA LYS A 244 -9.18 9.42 -3.45
C LYS A 244 -9.41 8.75 -2.10
N ALA A 245 -10.20 9.37 -1.23
CA ALA A 245 -10.58 8.81 0.07
C ALA A 245 -12.10 8.71 0.19
N GLY A 246 -12.58 7.48 0.44
CA GLY A 246 -13.98 7.20 0.69
C GLY A 246 -14.44 7.73 2.03
N LEU A 247 -15.56 8.46 2.02
CA LEU A 247 -16.18 9.00 3.23
C LEU A 247 -17.29 8.08 3.70
N GLU A 248 -18.29 7.85 2.86
CA GLU A 248 -19.46 7.03 3.18
C GLU A 248 -20.18 6.64 1.90
N SER A 249 -20.93 5.55 1.94
CA SER A 249 -21.97 5.27 0.95
C SER A 249 -23.29 4.96 1.62
N TRP A 250 -24.37 5.27 0.91
CA TRP A 250 -25.73 4.95 1.32
C TRP A 250 -26.46 4.25 0.19
N THR A 251 -27.23 3.23 0.53
CA THR A 251 -28.06 2.48 -0.41
C THR A 251 -29.52 2.60 0.00
N MET A 252 -30.39 2.89 -0.95
CA MET A 252 -31.84 2.84 -0.73
C MET A 252 -32.31 1.40 -0.87
N THR A 253 -32.75 0.80 0.23
CA THR A 253 -33.21 -0.60 0.25
C THR A 253 -34.54 -0.77 -0.49
N SER A 254 -34.89 -2.02 -0.80
CA SER A 254 -36.20 -2.38 -1.36
C SER A 254 -37.39 -1.96 -0.49
N GLU A 255 -37.17 -1.79 0.82
CA GLU A 255 -38.17 -1.34 1.79
C GLU A 255 -38.31 0.20 1.83
N GLY A 256 -37.48 0.93 1.07
CA GLY A 256 -37.43 2.39 1.07
C GLY A 256 -36.71 2.97 2.29
N ASN A 257 -35.83 2.19 2.93
CA ASN A 257 -34.98 2.62 4.02
C ASN A 257 -33.58 2.98 3.48
N ILE A 258 -32.91 3.91 4.15
CA ILE A 258 -31.50 4.22 3.86
C ILE A 258 -30.64 3.32 4.73
N SER A 259 -29.78 2.53 4.10
CA SER A 259 -28.78 1.69 4.76
C SER A 259 -27.38 2.23 4.45
N PRO A 260 -26.42 2.14 5.39
CA PRO A 260 -25.00 2.25 5.03
C PRO A 260 -24.68 1.25 3.91
N GLY A 261 -23.96 1.72 2.89
CA GLY A 261 -23.45 0.89 1.81
C GLY A 261 -22.23 0.08 2.26
N HIS A 262 -21.79 -0.82 1.38
CA HIS A 262 -20.66 -1.73 1.65
C HIS A 262 -19.29 -1.11 1.38
N ASP A 263 -19.23 0.11 0.83
CA ASP A 263 -17.97 0.75 0.50
C ASP A 263 -17.26 1.20 1.77
N VAL A 264 -15.97 0.85 1.84
CA VAL A 264 -15.22 0.87 3.09
C VAL A 264 -14.85 2.31 3.41
N PHE A 265 -15.54 2.87 4.41
CA PHE A 265 -15.14 4.08 5.12
C PHE A 265 -13.62 4.06 5.38
N GLY A 266 -12.91 5.11 4.99
CA GLY A 266 -11.46 5.22 5.21
C GLY A 266 -10.58 4.50 4.19
N GLN A 267 -11.14 3.86 3.16
CA GLN A 267 -10.33 3.39 2.03
C GLN A 267 -9.76 4.58 1.29
N LYS A 268 -8.43 4.61 1.17
CA LYS A 268 -7.68 5.60 0.40
C LYS A 268 -6.98 4.94 -0.79
N GLU A 269 -6.94 5.65 -1.89
CA GLU A 269 -6.25 5.30 -3.12
C GLU A 269 -5.30 6.44 -3.47
N ILE A 270 -4.07 6.09 -3.87
CA ILE A 270 -3.04 7.03 -4.31
C ILE A 270 -2.69 6.68 -5.75
N TYR A 271 -2.68 7.66 -6.66
CA TYR A 271 -2.44 7.46 -8.09
C TYR A 271 -1.77 8.64 -8.80
#